data_AF-A0A9P5UCI7-F1
#
_entry.id   AF-A0A9P5UCI7-F1
#
_cell.length_a   1.000
_cell.length_b   1.000
_cell.length_c   1.000
_cell.angle_alpha   90.00
_cell.angle_beta   90.00
_cell.angle_gamma   90.00
#
_symmetry.space_group_name_H-M   'P 1'
#
loop_
_entity.id
_entity.type
_entity.pdbx_description
1 polymer ?
#
loop_
_entity_poly.entity_id
_entity_poly.type
_entity_poly.pdbx_seq_one_letter_code
_entity_poly.pdbx_strand_id
1 'polypeptide(L)'
;MAPIFKNSLLIFGLGVAFCVRAQNITANSTFDAFVPTTVAQMLLSNVFQPTYVPFTTIHSTYLELQSNFESTFVFSQNITLPQTFKHSERMVHYGLALLYSAGFPRNTPGVAQISFAELSRRFYLAAIMHDLGITNNTEALAHPAHAMSFELWGAFMAYDHLHESHPELDAAQVGDVAESIALHTTQYFQGNSSATGWLLQNTAVFDIFGYDVYGPGSFDPFWNTQTVAEIEQAFPRDTFIAEFTADFAKEEALKPNCIFTHSFFDLADAKISTIVPSKTS
;
A
#
# COMPACT_ATOMS: atom_id res chain seq x y z
N MET A 1 22.63 -23.10 -2.03
CA MET A 1 22.46 -22.45 -0.71
C MET A 1 21.17 -22.99 -0.11
N ALA A 2 21.22 -23.48 1.13
CA ALA A 2 20.22 -24.37 1.73
C ALA A 2 18.96 -23.63 2.21
N PRO A 3 17.79 -24.29 2.27
CA PRO A 3 16.56 -23.67 2.73
C PRO A 3 16.51 -23.70 4.27
N ILE A 4 16.55 -22.52 4.89
CA ILE A 4 16.33 -22.34 6.33
C ILE A 4 14.86 -21.95 6.52
N PHE A 5 13.92 -22.90 6.43
CA PHE A 5 12.58 -22.77 7.02
C PHE A 5 11.97 -24.17 7.19
N LYS A 6 12.56 -24.97 8.08
CA LYS A 6 11.89 -26.11 8.70
C LYS A 6 12.31 -26.14 10.16
N ASN A 7 11.49 -25.54 11.01
CA ASN A 7 11.01 -26.14 12.26
C ASN A 7 10.28 -25.11 13.13
N SER A 8 9.12 -25.55 13.61
CA SER A 8 8.49 -25.15 14.88
C SER A 8 7.65 -23.86 14.89
N LEU A 9 6.33 -24.00 14.70
CA LEU A 9 5.37 -23.68 15.76
C LEU A 9 4.02 -24.37 15.52
N LEU A 10 3.83 -25.53 16.13
CA LEU A 10 2.50 -26.09 16.41
C LEU A 10 2.21 -25.78 17.87
N ILE A 11 1.38 -24.78 18.14
CA ILE A 11 0.75 -24.60 19.45
C ILE A 11 -0.76 -24.57 19.20
N PHE A 12 -1.40 -25.72 19.40
CA PHE A 12 -2.84 -25.80 19.61
C PHE A 12 -3.13 -25.25 21.02
N GLY A 13 -3.65 -24.03 21.09
CA GLY A 13 -4.16 -23.42 22.31
C GLY A 13 -5.69 -23.29 22.23
N LEU A 14 -6.37 -23.93 23.18
CA LEU A 14 -7.82 -23.94 23.43
C LEU A 14 -8.58 -22.69 22.95
N GLY A 15 -9.62 -22.94 22.15
CA GLY A 15 -10.53 -21.92 21.64
C GLY A 15 -11.27 -21.18 22.77
N VAL A 16 -10.92 -19.92 22.92
CA VAL A 16 -11.85 -18.89 23.37
C VAL A 16 -12.30 -18.17 22.11
N ALA A 17 -13.51 -18.48 21.64
CA ALA A 17 -14.15 -17.70 20.59
C ALA A 17 -14.47 -16.30 21.15
N PHE A 18 -13.50 -15.40 21.08
CA PHE A 18 -13.76 -13.98 21.28
C PHE A 18 -14.61 -13.53 20.09
N CYS A 19 -15.92 -13.42 20.31
CA CYS A 19 -16.82 -12.71 19.41
C CYS A 19 -16.51 -11.22 19.55
N VAL A 20 -15.46 -10.76 18.84
CA VAL A 20 -15.15 -9.34 18.73
C VAL A 20 -16.24 -8.75 17.84
N ARG A 21 -17.11 -7.91 18.43
CA ARG A 21 -18.09 -7.12 17.67
C ARG A 21 -17.38 -6.36 16.57
N ALA A 22 -17.98 -6.34 15.37
CA ALA A 22 -17.62 -5.39 14.33
C ALA A 22 -17.53 -3.99 14.95
N GLN A 23 -16.36 -3.37 14.85
CA GLN A 23 -16.16 -2.03 15.40
C GLN A 23 -16.76 -1.03 14.42
N ASN A 24 -17.62 -0.15 14.92
CA ASN A 24 -18.08 1.00 14.14
C ASN A 24 -16.89 1.95 13.97
N ILE A 25 -16.09 1.75 12.92
CA ILE A 25 -15.09 2.72 12.50
C ILE A 25 -15.84 3.97 12.04
N THR A 26 -15.66 5.05 12.79
CA THR A 26 -16.17 6.38 12.46
C THR A 26 -15.01 7.28 12.01
N ALA A 27 -15.32 8.45 11.46
CA ALA A 27 -14.32 9.47 11.13
C ALA A 27 -13.43 9.89 12.31
N ASN A 28 -13.88 9.67 13.56
CA ASN A 28 -13.13 9.97 14.79
C ASN A 28 -12.27 8.81 15.29
N SER A 29 -12.20 7.71 14.54
CA SER A 29 -11.33 6.58 14.90
C SER A 29 -9.88 6.99 14.81
N THR A 30 -9.06 6.43 15.70
CA THR A 30 -7.61 6.58 15.68
C THR A 30 -6.93 5.23 15.53
N PHE A 31 -5.76 5.26 14.92
CA PHE A 31 -4.87 4.12 14.68
C PHE A 31 -3.50 4.39 15.27
N ASP A 32 -2.71 3.34 15.42
CA ASP A 32 -1.30 3.49 15.73
C ASP A 32 -0.60 4.20 14.55
N ALA A 33 0.11 5.29 14.82
CA ALA A 33 0.83 6.07 13.81
C ALA A 33 2.08 5.33 13.29
N PHE A 34 2.56 4.36 14.06
CA PHE A 34 3.69 3.50 13.72
C PHE A 34 3.33 2.05 14.00
N VAL A 35 3.68 1.17 13.08
CA VAL A 35 3.36 -0.26 13.15
C VAL A 35 4.59 -1.10 12.85
N PRO A 36 4.66 -2.36 13.31
CA PRO A 36 5.73 -3.26 12.92
C PRO A 36 5.87 -3.35 11.40
N THR A 37 7.10 -3.30 10.89
CA THR A 37 7.32 -3.20 9.44
C THR A 37 6.93 -4.47 8.69
N THR A 38 7.03 -5.67 9.30
CA THR A 38 6.71 -6.93 8.62
C THR A 38 5.27 -7.36 8.85
N VAL A 39 4.68 -8.01 7.85
CA VAL A 39 3.35 -8.65 7.97
C VAL A 39 3.32 -9.70 9.07
N ALA A 40 4.38 -10.49 9.23
CA ALA A 40 4.47 -11.48 10.31
C ALA A 40 4.41 -10.82 11.70
N GLN A 41 5.14 -9.73 11.93
CA GLN A 41 5.08 -9.00 13.21
C GLN A 41 3.73 -8.31 13.41
N MET A 42 3.12 -7.80 12.35
CA MET A 42 1.76 -7.25 12.38
C MET A 42 0.76 -8.30 12.86
N LEU A 43 0.73 -9.48 12.24
CA LEU A 43 -0.17 -10.57 12.61
C LEU A 43 0.06 -11.11 14.03
N LEU A 44 1.29 -11.03 14.55
CA LEU A 44 1.61 -11.43 15.93
C LEU A 44 1.16 -10.40 16.97
N SER A 45 1.13 -9.12 16.60
CA SER A 45 0.84 -8.01 17.52
C SER A 45 -0.62 -7.58 17.52
N ASN A 46 -1.40 -8.00 16.53
CA ASN A 46 -2.77 -7.55 16.38
C ASN A 46 -3.70 -8.62 15.83
N VAL A 47 -4.96 -8.58 16.25
CA VAL A 47 -6.00 -9.50 15.75
C VAL A 47 -6.67 -8.85 14.56
N PHE A 48 -6.31 -9.31 13.37
CA PHE A 48 -6.99 -8.91 12.14
C PHE A 48 -8.24 -9.78 11.94
N GLN A 49 -9.38 -9.14 11.72
CA GLN A 49 -10.65 -9.79 11.36
C GLN A 49 -11.26 -8.98 10.22
N PRO A 50 -11.07 -9.41 8.96
CA PRO A 50 -11.49 -8.63 7.81
C PRO A 50 -13.02 -8.66 7.72
N THR A 51 -13.66 -7.56 8.06
CA THR A 51 -15.11 -7.41 7.91
C THR A 51 -15.45 -6.91 6.52
N TYR A 52 -16.58 -7.35 5.98
CA TYR A 52 -17.10 -6.78 4.73
C TYR A 52 -17.38 -5.28 4.91
N VAL A 53 -16.87 -4.50 3.97
CA VAL A 53 -17.10 -3.06 3.82
C VAL A 53 -17.60 -2.83 2.39
N PRO A 54 -18.79 -2.24 2.19
CA PRO A 54 -19.31 -1.98 0.85
C PRO A 54 -18.40 -1.05 0.04
N PHE A 55 -18.24 -1.33 -1.26
CA PHE A 55 -17.49 -0.46 -2.16
C PHE A 55 -17.95 1.00 -2.10
N THR A 56 -19.27 1.25 -2.00
CA THR A 56 -19.81 2.61 -1.93
C THR A 56 -19.30 3.41 -0.74
N THR A 57 -19.05 2.78 0.40
CA THR A 57 -18.50 3.44 1.59
C THR A 57 -17.05 3.86 1.33
N ILE A 58 -16.25 2.93 0.82
CA ILE A 58 -14.83 3.14 0.50
C ILE A 58 -14.70 4.24 -0.57
N HIS A 59 -15.49 4.12 -1.64
CA HIS A 59 -15.44 5.02 -2.78
C HIS A 59 -15.92 6.43 -2.43
N SER A 60 -16.86 6.59 -1.49
CA SER A 60 -17.26 7.92 -1.02
C SER A 60 -16.08 8.68 -0.37
N THR A 61 -15.29 8.00 0.46
CA THR A 61 -14.09 8.59 1.07
C THR A 61 -13.00 8.84 0.04
N TYR A 62 -12.83 7.94 -0.93
CA TYR A 62 -11.94 8.17 -2.06
C TYR A 62 -12.28 9.46 -2.81
N LEU A 63 -13.54 9.67 -3.16
CA LEU A 63 -13.99 10.87 -3.88
C LEU A 63 -13.80 12.15 -3.05
N GLU A 64 -14.00 12.09 -1.73
CA GLU A 64 -13.73 13.22 -0.84
C GLU A 64 -12.24 13.58 -0.83
N LEU A 65 -11.36 12.58 -0.70
CA LEU A 65 -9.91 12.77 -0.75
C LEU A 65 -9.48 13.30 -2.12
N GLN A 66 -10.01 12.73 -3.21
CA GLN A 66 -9.77 13.21 -4.57
C GLN A 66 -10.17 14.67 -4.75
N SER A 67 -11.35 15.06 -4.25
CA SER A 67 -11.80 16.44 -4.32
C SER A 67 -10.94 17.40 -3.49
N ASN A 68 -10.43 16.96 -2.34
CA ASN A 68 -9.58 17.79 -1.47
C ASN A 68 -8.16 17.95 -2.03
N PHE A 69 -7.70 17.03 -2.86
CA PHE A 69 -6.36 17.00 -3.45
C PHE A 69 -6.41 16.92 -4.97
N GLU A 70 -7.35 17.64 -5.60
CA GLU A 70 -7.59 17.60 -7.05
C GLU A 70 -6.32 17.94 -7.85
N SER A 71 -5.57 18.97 -7.44
CA SER A 71 -4.30 19.36 -8.06
C SER A 71 -3.29 18.21 -8.06
N THR A 72 -3.15 17.51 -6.94
CA THR A 72 -2.24 16.35 -6.81
C THR A 72 -2.74 15.15 -7.61
N PHE A 73 -4.05 14.89 -7.61
CA PHE A 73 -4.64 13.85 -8.44
C PHE A 73 -4.35 14.06 -9.93
N VAL A 74 -4.59 15.27 -10.44
CA VAL A 74 -4.35 15.63 -11.84
C VAL A 74 -2.86 15.59 -12.16
N PHE A 75 -2.00 16.09 -11.26
CA PHE A 75 -0.55 16.02 -11.41
C PHE A 75 -0.07 14.57 -11.57
N SER A 76 -0.46 13.70 -10.63
CA SER A 76 -0.11 12.28 -10.68
C SER A 76 -0.62 11.58 -11.93
N GLN A 77 -1.87 11.82 -12.31
CA GLN A 77 -2.48 11.20 -13.49
C GLN A 77 -1.77 11.62 -14.79
N ASN A 78 -1.27 12.85 -14.87
CA ASN A 78 -0.57 13.35 -16.07
C ASN A 78 0.88 12.86 -16.19
N ILE A 79 1.48 12.47 -15.07
CA ILE A 79 2.88 12.02 -15.01
C ILE A 79 2.96 10.51 -15.12
N THR A 80 2.12 9.78 -14.38
CA THR A 80 2.18 8.32 -14.33
C THR A 80 1.56 7.70 -15.58
N LEU A 81 1.98 6.48 -15.90
CA LEU A 81 1.38 5.71 -16.99
C LEU A 81 -0.08 5.34 -16.64
N PRO A 82 -1.02 5.30 -17.60
CA PRO A 82 -2.44 5.14 -17.29
C PRO A 82 -2.78 3.89 -16.46
N GLN A 83 -2.18 2.73 -16.74
CA GLN A 83 -2.43 1.51 -15.95
C GLN A 83 -1.75 1.55 -14.57
N THR A 84 -0.59 2.18 -14.47
CA THR A 84 0.10 2.45 -13.20
C THR A 84 -0.71 3.40 -12.31
N PHE A 85 -1.35 4.42 -12.89
CA PHE A 85 -2.22 5.29 -12.12
C PHE A 85 -3.45 4.55 -11.58
N LYS A 86 -4.07 3.69 -12.39
CA LYS A 86 -5.18 2.82 -11.91
C LYS A 86 -4.74 1.87 -10.80
N HIS A 87 -3.48 1.42 -10.79
CA HIS A 87 -2.90 0.67 -9.68
C HIS A 87 -2.92 1.48 -8.38
N SER A 88 -2.46 2.72 -8.43
CA SER A 88 -2.54 3.64 -7.30
C SER A 88 -3.97 3.85 -6.81
N GLU A 89 -4.94 4.01 -7.72
CA GLU A 89 -6.35 4.13 -7.34
C GLU A 89 -6.85 2.87 -6.60
N ARG A 90 -6.55 1.66 -7.10
CA ARG A 90 -6.91 0.40 -6.41
C ARG A 90 -6.27 0.30 -5.04
N MET A 91 -5.00 0.69 -4.89
CA MET A 91 -4.31 0.70 -3.61
C MET A 91 -5.03 1.57 -2.58
N VAL A 92 -5.47 2.77 -2.97
CA VAL A 92 -6.25 3.65 -2.08
C VAL A 92 -7.50 2.92 -1.59
N HIS A 93 -8.24 2.27 -2.49
CA HIS A 93 -9.45 1.53 -2.12
C HIS A 93 -9.13 0.36 -1.17
N TYR A 94 -8.06 -0.40 -1.40
CA TYR A 94 -7.64 -1.48 -0.50
C TYR A 94 -7.19 -0.99 0.88
N GLY A 95 -6.45 0.11 0.96
CA GLY A 95 -6.04 0.67 2.24
C GLY A 95 -7.23 1.21 3.01
N LEU A 96 -8.15 1.92 2.35
CA LEU A 96 -9.40 2.38 2.96
C LEU A 96 -10.27 1.20 3.42
N ALA A 97 -10.37 0.11 2.64
CA ALA A 97 -11.05 -1.11 3.05
C ALA A 97 -10.47 -1.69 4.34
N LEU A 98 -9.14 -1.73 4.46
CA LEU A 98 -8.44 -2.21 5.66
C LEU A 98 -8.65 -1.27 6.86
N LEU A 99 -8.68 0.04 6.66
CA LEU A 99 -8.92 1.02 7.73
C LEU A 99 -10.38 1.00 8.22
N TYR A 100 -11.35 0.78 7.33
CA TYR A 100 -12.76 0.59 7.70
C TYR A 100 -13.01 -0.78 8.35
N SER A 101 -12.22 -1.78 7.97
CA SER A 101 -12.20 -3.07 8.64
C SER A 101 -11.65 -2.89 10.06
N ALA A 102 -12.20 -3.62 11.03
CA ALA A 102 -11.82 -3.51 12.44
C ALA A 102 -10.39 -4.07 12.75
N GLY A 103 -9.55 -4.22 11.73
CA GLY A 103 -8.30 -4.97 11.77
C GLY A 103 -7.03 -4.13 11.87
N PHE A 104 -7.02 -2.83 11.55
CA PHE A 104 -5.75 -2.08 11.60
C PHE A 104 -5.31 -1.74 13.04
N PRO A 105 -4.01 -1.80 13.40
CA PRO A 105 -3.53 -1.58 14.77
C PRO A 105 -3.96 -0.22 15.35
N ARG A 106 -4.35 -0.25 16.62
CA ARG A 106 -4.82 0.93 17.37
C ARG A 106 -4.66 0.73 18.87
N ASN A 107 -4.50 1.84 19.59
CA ASN A 107 -4.38 1.88 21.06
C ASN A 107 -3.20 1.05 21.61
N THR A 108 -2.13 0.83 20.83
CA THR A 108 -0.95 0.14 21.35
C THR A 108 -0.27 1.02 22.42
N PRO A 109 0.00 0.50 23.63
CA PRO A 109 0.63 1.28 24.69
C PRO A 109 1.97 1.89 24.26
N GLY A 110 2.10 3.21 24.42
CA GLY A 110 3.33 3.94 24.08
C GLY A 110 3.50 4.28 22.61
N VAL A 111 2.54 3.93 21.73
CA VAL A 111 2.56 4.28 20.31
C VAL A 111 1.70 5.52 20.07
N ALA A 112 2.26 6.51 19.39
CA ALA A 112 1.53 7.71 18.97
C ALA A 112 0.30 7.33 18.14
N GLN A 113 -0.80 8.07 18.30
CA GLN A 113 -2.05 7.80 17.57
C GLN A 113 -2.22 8.80 16.42
N ILE A 114 -2.78 8.33 15.31
CA ILE A 114 -3.14 9.13 14.13
C ILE A 114 -4.64 8.99 13.87
N SER A 115 -5.33 10.08 13.51
CA SER A 115 -6.76 10.03 13.20
C SER A 115 -7.00 9.35 11.85
N PHE A 116 -8.19 8.76 11.66
CA PHE A 116 -8.61 8.17 10.39
C PHE A 116 -8.46 9.19 9.25
N ALA A 117 -8.92 10.42 9.45
CA ALA A 117 -8.83 11.48 8.44
C ALA A 117 -7.38 11.78 8.05
N GLU A 118 -6.49 11.91 9.04
CA GLU A 118 -5.08 12.23 8.78
C GLU A 118 -4.33 11.05 8.13
N LEU A 119 -4.55 9.82 8.59
CA LEU A 119 -3.95 8.63 7.99
C LEU A 119 -4.43 8.42 6.56
N SER A 120 -5.74 8.52 6.31
CA SER A 120 -6.32 8.38 4.97
C SER A 120 -5.80 9.46 4.03
N ARG A 121 -5.62 10.69 4.52
CA ARG A 121 -5.05 11.81 3.77
C ARG A 121 -3.60 11.53 3.33
N ARG A 122 -2.73 11.15 4.27
CA ARG A 122 -1.32 10.85 3.96
C ARG A 122 -1.20 9.63 3.06
N PHE A 123 -1.95 8.58 3.35
CA PHE A 123 -1.97 7.37 2.53
C PHE A 123 -2.46 7.64 1.12
N TYR A 124 -3.52 8.43 0.95
CA TYR A 124 -4.01 8.85 -0.37
C TYR A 124 -2.91 9.56 -1.16
N LEU A 125 -2.32 10.60 -0.60
CA LEU A 125 -1.26 11.38 -1.25
C LEU A 125 -0.07 10.49 -1.62
N ALA A 126 0.37 9.62 -0.71
CA ALA A 126 1.45 8.69 -0.97
C ALA A 126 1.10 7.70 -2.09
N ALA A 127 -0.08 7.09 -2.03
CA ALA A 127 -0.52 6.09 -3.00
C ALA A 127 -0.65 6.67 -4.41
N ILE A 128 -1.29 7.83 -4.60
CA ILE A 128 -1.43 8.42 -5.94
C ILE A 128 -0.11 8.92 -6.52
N MET A 129 0.94 9.11 -5.70
CA MET A 129 2.25 9.63 -6.14
C MET A 129 3.39 8.59 -6.12
N HIS A 130 3.20 7.39 -5.59
CA HIS A 130 4.33 6.49 -5.30
C HIS A 130 5.13 6.07 -6.54
N ASP A 131 4.45 5.94 -7.68
CA ASP A 131 5.03 5.54 -8.96
C ASP A 131 5.31 6.73 -9.91
N LEU A 132 5.38 7.96 -9.40
CA LEU A 132 5.79 9.13 -10.22
C LEU A 132 7.13 8.90 -10.95
N GLY A 133 8.01 8.10 -10.34
CA GLY A 133 9.30 7.75 -10.91
C GLY A 133 9.26 6.74 -12.06
N ILE A 134 8.11 6.12 -12.33
CA ILE A 134 7.90 5.22 -13.47
C ILE A 134 7.10 5.98 -14.53
N THR A 135 7.81 6.76 -15.35
CA THR A 135 7.18 7.67 -16.30
C THR A 135 7.96 7.80 -17.60
N ASN A 136 7.23 8.11 -18.68
CA ASN A 136 7.78 8.56 -19.97
C ASN A 136 7.53 10.06 -20.22
N ASN A 137 6.99 10.78 -19.24
CA ASN A 137 6.67 12.19 -19.33
C ASN A 137 7.97 13.01 -19.45
N THR A 138 8.13 13.74 -20.54
CA THR A 138 9.37 14.47 -20.85
C THR A 138 9.68 15.60 -19.86
N GLU A 139 8.66 16.21 -19.25
CA GLU A 139 8.84 17.27 -18.25
C GLU A 139 9.33 16.67 -16.93
N ALA A 140 8.72 15.56 -16.49
CA ALA A 140 9.18 14.83 -15.31
C ALA A 140 10.63 14.34 -15.45
N LEU A 141 11.01 13.85 -16.63
CA LEU A 141 12.37 13.40 -16.94
C LEU A 141 13.41 14.54 -16.94
N ALA A 142 12.99 15.81 -16.93
CA ALA A 142 13.92 16.94 -16.77
C ALA A 142 14.35 17.14 -15.31
N HIS A 143 13.68 16.50 -14.34
CA HIS A 143 14.03 16.61 -12.93
C HIS A 143 15.44 16.03 -12.68
N PRO A 144 16.34 16.73 -11.96
CA PRO A 144 17.74 16.30 -11.81
C PRO A 144 17.89 14.95 -11.09
N ALA A 145 16.89 14.54 -10.30
CA ALA A 145 16.91 13.25 -9.61
C ALA A 145 16.53 12.04 -10.49
N HIS A 146 16.08 12.21 -11.75
CA HIS A 146 15.59 11.10 -12.59
C HIS A 146 16.59 9.95 -12.79
N ALA A 147 17.89 10.21 -12.59
CA ALA A 147 18.95 9.21 -12.67
C ALA A 147 19.01 8.26 -11.45
N MET A 148 18.24 8.51 -10.39
CA MET A 148 18.12 7.62 -9.24
C MET A 148 17.06 6.52 -9.50
N SER A 149 16.98 5.55 -8.60
CA SER A 149 15.89 4.55 -8.56
C SER A 149 14.53 5.24 -8.47
N PHE A 150 13.52 4.70 -9.16
CA PHE A 150 12.21 5.32 -9.31
C PHE A 150 11.54 5.72 -7.99
N GLU A 151 11.79 4.96 -6.93
CA GLU A 151 11.27 5.22 -5.60
C GLU A 151 11.82 6.54 -5.03
N LEU A 152 13.13 6.75 -5.16
CA LEU A 152 13.81 7.92 -4.59
C LEU A 152 13.44 9.19 -5.33
N TRP A 153 13.46 9.16 -6.66
CA TRP A 153 13.18 10.38 -7.42
C TRP A 153 11.68 10.67 -7.52
N GLY A 154 10.83 9.64 -7.52
CA GLY A 154 9.40 9.80 -7.32
C GLY A 154 9.09 10.47 -5.96
N ALA A 155 9.80 10.08 -4.89
CA ALA A 155 9.68 10.73 -3.59
C ALA A 155 10.10 12.21 -3.62
N PHE A 156 11.18 12.56 -4.34
CA PHE A 156 11.58 13.97 -4.51
C PHE A 156 10.52 14.77 -5.27
N MET A 157 9.98 14.23 -6.37
CA MET A 157 8.90 14.89 -7.10
C MET A 157 7.65 15.10 -6.24
N ALA A 158 7.27 14.09 -5.46
CA ALA A 158 6.15 14.18 -4.54
C ALA A 158 6.40 15.26 -3.47
N TYR A 159 7.61 15.29 -2.90
CA TYR A 159 8.00 16.30 -1.93
C TYR A 159 7.90 17.72 -2.52
N ASP A 160 8.49 17.95 -3.69
CA ASP A 160 8.48 19.26 -4.35
C ASP A 160 7.04 19.70 -4.68
N HIS A 161 6.26 18.81 -5.28
CA HIS A 161 4.86 19.07 -5.61
C HIS A 161 4.02 19.40 -4.37
N LEU A 162 4.13 18.61 -3.29
CA LEU A 162 3.40 18.88 -2.06
C LEU A 162 3.82 20.19 -1.40
N HIS A 163 5.12 20.49 -1.40
CA HIS A 163 5.64 21.72 -0.81
C HIS A 163 5.11 22.97 -1.54
N GLU A 164 4.99 22.89 -2.87
CA GLU A 164 4.51 24.00 -3.70
C GLU A 164 2.98 24.14 -3.71
N SER A 165 2.27 23.02 -3.83
CA SER A 165 0.81 23.02 -4.06
C SER A 165 -0.02 22.92 -2.77
N HIS A 166 0.59 22.49 -1.66
CA HIS A 166 -0.09 22.24 -0.39
C HIS A 166 0.68 22.84 0.80
N PRO A 167 0.84 24.19 0.86
CA PRO A 167 1.59 24.86 1.93
C PRO A 167 0.95 24.74 3.32
N GLU A 168 -0.29 24.28 3.41
CA GLU A 168 -0.97 23.94 4.65
C GLU A 168 -0.43 22.66 5.32
N LEU A 169 0.31 21.83 4.56
CA LEU A 169 0.91 20.62 5.09
C LEU A 169 2.19 20.95 5.87
N ASP A 170 2.27 20.43 7.09
CA ASP A 170 3.47 20.59 7.89
C ASP A 170 4.60 19.63 7.41
N ALA A 171 5.81 19.88 7.91
CA ALA A 171 6.98 19.09 7.53
C ALA A 171 6.87 17.59 7.88
N ALA A 172 6.13 17.24 8.94
CA ALA A 172 5.94 15.84 9.32
C ALA A 172 4.95 15.14 8.37
N GLN A 173 3.95 15.86 7.88
CA GLN A 173 2.98 15.37 6.90
C GLN A 173 3.63 15.14 5.54
N VAL A 174 4.39 16.13 5.03
CA VAL A 174 5.11 16.00 3.76
C VAL A 174 6.21 14.95 3.86
N GLY A 175 6.97 14.97 4.97
CA GLY A 175 8.03 14.00 5.23
C GLY A 175 7.53 12.56 5.26
N ASP A 176 6.43 12.27 5.96
CA ASP A 176 5.85 10.93 6.03
C ASP A 176 5.39 10.42 4.65
N VAL A 177 4.81 11.29 3.81
CA VAL A 177 4.43 10.93 2.44
C VAL A 177 5.67 10.63 1.59
N ALA A 178 6.66 11.52 1.57
CA ALA A 178 7.87 11.35 0.77
C ALA A 178 8.69 10.13 1.22
N GLU A 179 8.85 9.93 2.53
CA GLU A 179 9.55 8.77 3.09
C GLU A 179 8.80 7.47 2.77
N SER A 180 7.47 7.46 2.90
CA SER A 180 6.66 6.30 2.51
C SER A 180 6.90 5.92 1.05
N ILE A 181 6.91 6.91 0.13
CA ILE A 181 7.19 6.68 -1.29
C ILE A 181 8.62 6.17 -1.49
N ALA A 182 9.63 6.76 -0.85
CA ALA A 182 11.02 6.33 -1.04
C ALA A 182 11.26 4.88 -0.61
N LEU A 183 10.46 4.37 0.33
CA LEU A 183 10.66 3.08 0.97
C LEU A 183 9.66 1.99 0.53
N HIS A 184 8.66 2.31 -0.30
CA HIS A 184 7.52 1.42 -0.54
C HIS A 184 7.91 0.05 -1.15
N THR A 185 8.98 -0.01 -1.93
CA THR A 185 9.51 -1.26 -2.52
C THR A 185 10.45 -2.02 -1.59
N THR A 186 10.90 -1.38 -0.51
CA THR A 186 11.94 -1.91 0.37
C THR A 186 11.35 -2.72 1.52
N GLN A 187 11.66 -4.00 1.51
CA GLN A 187 11.30 -4.96 2.54
C GLN A 187 12.25 -4.85 3.74
N TYR A 188 11.78 -4.34 4.87
CA TYR A 188 12.55 -4.35 6.12
C TYR A 188 12.19 -5.56 6.97
N PHE A 189 13.20 -6.21 7.57
CA PHE A 189 12.97 -7.39 8.43
C PHE A 189 12.76 -7.03 9.91
N GLN A 190 13.05 -5.79 10.30
CA GLN A 190 13.00 -5.31 11.68
C GLN A 190 12.67 -3.82 11.72
N GLY A 191 12.19 -3.35 12.87
CA GLY A 191 11.83 -1.94 13.09
C GLY A 191 10.36 -1.66 12.84
N ASN A 192 10.03 -0.37 12.81
CA ASN A 192 8.67 0.12 12.61
C ASN A 192 8.61 0.91 11.30
N SER A 193 7.46 0.83 10.64
CA SER A 193 7.07 1.73 9.57
C SER A 193 6.08 2.76 10.13
N SER A 194 5.92 3.90 9.47
CA SER A 194 4.71 4.69 9.68
C SER A 194 3.49 3.88 9.21
N ALA A 195 2.31 4.16 9.75
CA ALA A 195 1.09 3.54 9.26
C ALA A 195 0.87 3.82 7.77
N THR A 196 1.22 5.03 7.30
CA THR A 196 1.21 5.44 5.89
C THR A 196 2.09 4.52 5.04
N GLY A 197 3.35 4.35 5.43
CA GLY A 197 4.33 3.54 4.69
C GLY A 197 3.96 2.06 4.65
N TRP A 198 3.45 1.53 5.77
CA TRP A 198 2.97 0.15 5.82
C TRP A 198 1.78 -0.09 4.89
N LEU A 199 0.78 0.82 4.91
CA LEU A 199 -0.37 0.74 4.01
C LEU A 199 0.09 0.82 2.55
N LEU A 200 0.98 1.76 2.23
CA LEU A 200 1.49 1.95 0.88
C LEU A 200 2.17 0.68 0.35
N GLN A 201 3.17 0.18 1.08
CA GLN A 201 3.89 -1.02 0.69
C GLN A 201 2.96 -2.23 0.52
N ASN A 202 2.13 -2.52 1.53
CA ASN A 202 1.38 -3.77 1.53
C ASN A 202 0.16 -3.74 0.59
N THR A 203 -0.40 -2.56 0.30
CA THR A 203 -1.43 -2.44 -0.74
C THR A 203 -0.84 -2.54 -2.14
N ALA A 204 0.36 -1.98 -2.40
CA ALA A 204 1.06 -2.15 -3.67
C ALA A 204 1.39 -3.62 -3.94
N VAL A 205 1.99 -4.28 -2.95
CA VAL A 205 2.33 -5.71 -2.98
C VAL A 205 1.08 -6.58 -3.12
N PHE A 206 0.00 -6.29 -2.38
CA PHE A 206 -1.26 -7.02 -2.51
C PHE A 206 -1.85 -6.90 -3.91
N ASP A 207 -1.83 -5.69 -4.48
CA ASP A 207 -2.33 -5.48 -5.84
C ASP A 207 -1.51 -6.37 -6.80
N ILE A 208 -0.18 -6.36 -6.75
CA ILE A 208 0.65 -7.11 -7.71
C ILE A 208 0.57 -8.64 -7.52
N PHE A 209 0.59 -9.14 -6.28
CA PHE A 209 0.82 -10.56 -5.98
C PHE A 209 -0.38 -11.29 -5.35
N GLY A 210 -1.37 -10.56 -4.86
CA GLY A 210 -2.60 -11.11 -4.27
C GLY A 210 -2.43 -11.73 -2.87
N TYR A 211 -3.39 -12.60 -2.48
CA TYR A 211 -3.50 -13.13 -1.12
C TYR A 211 -2.32 -14.00 -0.65
N ASP A 212 -1.62 -14.64 -1.59
CA ASP A 212 -0.58 -15.63 -1.28
C ASP A 212 0.85 -15.06 -1.35
N VAL A 213 1.01 -13.73 -1.32
CA VAL A 213 2.30 -13.07 -1.63
C VAL A 213 3.48 -13.50 -0.75
N TYR A 214 3.26 -13.78 0.54
CA TYR A 214 4.29 -14.32 1.44
C TYR A 214 4.09 -15.81 1.76
N GLY A 215 3.33 -16.51 0.92
CA GLY A 215 2.88 -17.89 1.12
C GLY A 215 1.36 -18.01 1.18
N PRO A 216 0.81 -19.23 1.11
CA PRO A 216 -0.64 -19.45 1.03
C PRO A 216 -1.43 -18.73 2.13
N GLY A 217 -2.39 -17.89 1.73
CA GLY A 217 -3.28 -17.15 2.61
C GLY A 217 -2.60 -16.07 3.47
N SER A 218 -1.37 -15.68 3.15
CA SER A 218 -0.60 -14.71 3.96
C SER A 218 -1.33 -13.39 4.19
N PHE A 219 -2.17 -12.95 3.24
CA PHE A 219 -2.93 -11.71 3.30
C PHE A 219 -4.42 -11.90 3.62
N ASP A 220 -4.90 -13.14 3.78
CA ASP A 220 -6.29 -13.43 4.14
C ASP A 220 -6.77 -12.66 5.37
N PRO A 221 -5.96 -12.42 6.43
CA PRO A 221 -6.41 -11.68 7.59
C PRO A 221 -6.71 -10.19 7.33
N PHE A 222 -6.16 -9.59 6.28
CA PHE A 222 -6.21 -8.13 6.09
C PHE A 222 -7.43 -7.67 5.29
N TRP A 223 -7.79 -8.39 4.22
CA TRP A 223 -8.82 -7.94 3.29
C TRP A 223 -9.98 -8.91 3.15
N ASN A 224 -11.20 -8.39 3.26
CA ASN A 224 -12.40 -9.16 3.00
C ASN A 224 -12.56 -9.39 1.49
N THR A 225 -12.82 -10.63 1.12
CA THR A 225 -12.83 -11.10 -0.26
C THR A 225 -13.97 -10.52 -1.09
N GLN A 226 -15.13 -10.28 -0.46
CA GLN A 226 -16.25 -9.63 -1.12
C GLN A 226 -15.94 -8.16 -1.38
N THR A 227 -15.37 -7.44 -0.40
CA THR A 227 -14.93 -6.05 -0.60
C THR A 227 -13.92 -5.93 -1.73
N VAL A 228 -12.92 -6.81 -1.78
CA VAL A 228 -11.92 -6.83 -2.85
C VAL A 228 -12.56 -7.09 -4.21
N ALA A 229 -13.48 -8.05 -4.31
CA ALA A 229 -14.19 -8.33 -5.57
C ALA A 229 -14.99 -7.13 -6.09
N GLU A 230 -15.65 -6.37 -5.22
CA GLU A 230 -16.38 -5.16 -5.62
C GLU A 230 -15.42 -4.05 -6.09
N ILE A 231 -14.26 -3.89 -5.44
CA ILE A 231 -13.22 -2.94 -5.87
C ILE A 231 -12.68 -3.33 -7.25
N GLU A 232 -12.31 -4.59 -7.46
CA GLU A 232 -11.78 -5.08 -8.75
C GLU A 232 -12.82 -4.99 -9.87
N GLN A 233 -14.11 -5.13 -9.55
CA GLN A 233 -15.17 -4.92 -10.53
C GLN A 233 -15.26 -3.45 -10.97
N ALA A 234 -15.06 -2.50 -10.05
CA ALA A 234 -15.11 -1.07 -10.37
C ALA A 234 -13.80 -0.56 -11.00
N PHE A 235 -12.66 -1.12 -10.58
CA PHE A 235 -11.33 -0.77 -11.02
C PHE A 235 -10.60 -2.04 -11.51
N PRO A 236 -10.88 -2.51 -12.74
CA PRO A 236 -10.27 -3.73 -13.25
C PRO A 236 -8.76 -3.56 -13.43
N ARG A 237 -8.02 -4.67 -13.24
CA ARG A 237 -6.56 -4.72 -13.40
C ARG A 237 -6.14 -4.70 -14.87
N ASP A 238 -7.04 -5.08 -15.78
CA ASP A 238 -6.81 -5.16 -17.24
C ASP A 238 -5.43 -5.76 -17.58
N THR A 239 -4.59 -4.97 -18.26
CA THR A 239 -3.24 -5.31 -18.72
C THR A 239 -2.14 -4.88 -17.74
N PHE A 240 -2.49 -4.35 -16.56
CA PHE A 240 -1.55 -3.70 -15.64
C PHE A 240 -0.31 -4.53 -15.34
N ILE A 241 -0.47 -5.80 -14.92
CA ILE A 241 0.70 -6.64 -14.56
C ILE A 241 1.62 -6.82 -15.75
N ALA A 242 1.08 -7.10 -16.94
CA ALA A 242 1.90 -7.29 -18.13
C ALA A 242 2.64 -6.01 -18.56
N GLU A 243 1.97 -4.85 -18.46
CA GLU A 243 2.57 -3.55 -18.74
C GLU A 243 3.64 -3.20 -17.69
N PHE A 244 3.34 -3.39 -16.40
CA PHE A 244 4.26 -3.16 -15.29
C PHE A 244 5.52 -4.01 -15.42
N THR A 245 5.39 -5.33 -15.70
CA THR A 245 6.56 -6.19 -15.94
C THR A 245 7.39 -5.71 -17.14
N ALA A 246 6.73 -5.30 -18.23
CA ALA A 246 7.42 -4.84 -19.44
C ALA A 246 8.15 -3.50 -19.23
N ASP A 247 7.56 -2.58 -18.48
CA ASP A 247 8.17 -1.29 -18.17
C ASP A 247 9.26 -1.42 -17.12
N PHE A 248 9.06 -2.27 -16.11
CA PHE A 248 10.09 -2.55 -15.10
C PHE A 248 11.34 -3.20 -15.71
N ALA A 249 11.19 -4.09 -16.69
CA ALA A 249 12.33 -4.65 -17.41
C ALA A 249 13.17 -3.58 -18.15
N LYS A 250 12.55 -2.47 -18.58
CA LYS A 250 13.27 -1.33 -19.16
C LYS A 250 14.00 -0.55 -18.06
N GLU A 251 13.35 -0.34 -16.92
CA GLU A 251 13.96 0.34 -15.77
C GLU A 251 15.18 -0.44 -15.25
N GLU A 252 15.08 -1.77 -15.13
CA GLU A 252 16.22 -2.63 -14.74
C GLU A 252 17.37 -2.52 -15.75
N ALA A 253 17.08 -2.46 -17.05
CA ALA A 253 18.10 -2.29 -18.09
C ALA A 253 18.76 -0.91 -18.05
N LEU A 254 18.01 0.15 -17.74
CA LEU A 254 18.52 1.53 -17.64
C LEU A 254 19.25 1.78 -16.32
N LYS A 255 18.75 1.21 -15.23
CA LYS A 255 19.20 1.41 -13.85
C LYS A 255 19.31 0.05 -13.17
N PRO A 256 20.37 -0.74 -13.47
CA PRO A 256 20.56 -2.07 -12.87
C PRO A 256 20.74 -2.04 -11.35
N ASN A 257 21.01 -0.87 -10.78
CA ASN A 257 21.09 -0.58 -9.34
C ASN A 257 19.79 0.01 -8.76
N CYS A 258 18.66 -0.09 -9.46
CA CYS A 258 17.33 0.28 -8.95
C CYS A 258 17.03 -0.45 -7.63
N ILE A 259 16.34 0.20 -6.69
CA ILE A 259 16.10 -0.39 -5.36
C ILE A 259 15.21 -1.63 -5.47
N PHE A 260 14.15 -1.59 -6.28
CA PHE A 260 13.27 -2.73 -6.48
C PHE A 260 13.97 -4.00 -7.00
N THR A 261 15.07 -3.88 -7.75
CA THR A 261 15.83 -5.07 -8.23
C THR A 261 16.56 -5.79 -7.09
N HIS A 262 16.65 -5.17 -5.91
CA HIS A 262 17.13 -5.79 -4.68
C HIS A 262 16.00 -6.40 -3.83
N SER A 263 14.74 -6.24 -4.23
CA SER A 263 13.62 -6.89 -3.54
C SER A 263 13.67 -8.40 -3.73
N PHE A 264 13.05 -9.15 -2.83
CA PHE A 264 12.93 -10.61 -2.99
C PHE A 264 11.73 -11.02 -3.83
N PHE A 265 10.97 -10.05 -4.34
CA PHE A 265 9.82 -10.33 -5.17
C PHE A 265 10.26 -10.64 -6.59
N ASP A 266 9.88 -11.81 -7.09
CA ASP A 266 10.02 -12.14 -8.50
C ASP A 266 8.73 -11.72 -9.22
N LEU A 267 8.82 -10.81 -10.19
CA LEU A 267 7.64 -10.44 -11.00
C LEU A 267 7.10 -11.62 -11.81
N ALA A 268 7.88 -12.70 -12.00
CA ALA A 268 7.36 -13.95 -12.53
C ALA A 268 6.32 -14.62 -11.61
N ASP A 269 6.34 -14.32 -10.32
CA ASP A 269 5.34 -14.78 -9.34
C ASP A 269 4.09 -13.87 -9.29
N ALA A 270 4.07 -12.76 -10.06
CA ALA A 270 2.92 -11.87 -10.12
C ALA A 270 1.70 -12.62 -10.70
N LYS A 271 0.63 -12.72 -9.91
CA LYS A 271 -0.56 -13.48 -10.30
C LYS A 271 -1.49 -12.61 -11.14
N ILE A 272 -1.49 -12.83 -12.45
CA ILE A 272 -2.38 -12.13 -13.41
C ILE A 272 -3.87 -12.41 -13.17
N SER A 273 -4.22 -13.53 -12.54
CA SER A 273 -5.62 -13.95 -12.46
C SER A 273 -6.16 -13.87 -11.05
N THR A 274 -6.91 -12.79 -10.78
CA THR A 274 -7.90 -12.61 -9.70
C THR A 274 -7.38 -12.89 -8.29
N ILE A 275 -7.54 -11.94 -7.39
CA ILE A 275 -7.24 -12.13 -5.98
C ILE A 275 -8.32 -13.05 -5.36
N VAL A 276 -8.35 -14.31 -5.81
CA VAL A 276 -9.19 -15.38 -5.26
C VAL A 276 -8.35 -16.00 -4.16
N PRO A 277 -8.86 -16.04 -2.91
CA PRO A 277 -8.18 -16.75 -1.84
C PRO A 277 -7.87 -18.17 -2.30
N SER A 278 -6.70 -18.68 -1.95
CA SER A 278 -6.45 -20.11 -2.10
C SER A 278 -7.55 -20.82 -1.33
N LYS A 279 -8.44 -21.55 -2.04
CA LYS A 279 -9.44 -22.38 -1.39
C LYS A 279 -8.67 -23.37 -0.53
N THR A 280 -8.75 -23.21 0.78
CA THR A 280 -8.25 -24.19 1.74
C THR A 280 -8.94 -25.52 1.44
N SER A 281 -8.18 -26.46 0.89
CA SER A 281 -8.55 -27.86 0.73
C SER A 281 -8.30 -28.62 2.02
#